data_AF-Q9ALI7-F1
#
_entry.id   AF-Q9ALI7-F1
#
_cell.length_a   1.000
_cell.length_b   1.000
_cell.length_c   1.000
_cell.angle_alpha   90.00
_cell.angle_beta   90.00
_cell.angle_gamma   90.00
#
_symmetry.space_group_name_H-M   'P 1'
#
loop_
_entity.id
_entity.type
_entity.pdbx_description
1 polymer ?
#
loop_
_entity_poly.entity_id
_entity_poly.type
_entity_poly.pdbx_seq_one_letter_code
_entity_poly.pdbx_strand_id
1 'polypeptide(L)'
;MYSYKMSNIVRYSNIEAPMKFLRKYKISVLFCISGILCLIAYNTIGSYVDGNGFLVEPFGFIPLFWLFQLLALVALVVTFVKHRKVQ
;
A
#
# COMPACT_ATOMS: atom_id res chain seq x y z
N MET A 1 16.15 -15.40 34.85
CA MET A 1 15.13 -16.15 34.09
C MET A 1 13.84 -15.35 33.87
N TYR A 2 13.22 -14.75 34.91
CA TYR A 2 11.97 -13.96 34.78
C TYR A 2 12.08 -12.71 33.88
N SER A 3 13.18 -11.97 33.95
CA SER A 3 13.40 -10.77 33.13
C SER A 3 13.38 -11.07 31.62
N TYR A 4 13.92 -12.22 31.20
CA TYR A 4 13.96 -12.64 29.79
C TYR A 4 12.58 -13.06 29.25
N LYS A 5 11.71 -13.59 30.12
CA LYS A 5 10.33 -13.96 29.77
C LYS A 5 9.43 -12.73 29.62
N MET A 6 9.59 -11.75 30.50
CA MET A 6 8.84 -10.48 30.45
C MET A 6 9.16 -9.68 29.18
N SER A 7 10.44 -9.59 28.80
CA SER A 7 10.87 -8.87 27.60
C SER A 7 10.37 -9.51 26.29
N ASN A 8 10.25 -10.84 26.22
CA ASN A 8 9.66 -11.53 25.07
C ASN A 8 8.14 -11.29 24.96
N ILE A 9 7.41 -11.27 26.08
CA ILE A 9 5.96 -11.02 26.08
C ILE A 9 5.64 -9.59 25.61
N VAL A 10 6.40 -8.59 26.08
CA VAL A 10 6.24 -7.19 25.65
C VAL A 10 6.62 -7.02 24.17
N ARG A 11 7.66 -7.71 23.68
CA ARG A 11 7.99 -7.76 22.26
C ARG A 11 6.86 -8.39 21.44
N TYR A 12 6.28 -9.50 21.89
CA TYR A 12 5.24 -10.20 21.15
C TYR A 12 3.96 -9.35 21.04
N SER A 13 3.53 -8.71 22.12
CA SER A 13 2.36 -7.82 22.11
C SER A 13 2.57 -6.57 21.25
N ASN A 14 3.78 -6.00 21.24
CA ASN A 14 4.13 -4.87 20.40
C ASN A 14 4.19 -5.22 18.90
N ILE A 15 4.51 -6.47 18.54
CA ILE A 15 4.51 -6.96 17.15
C ILE A 15 3.10 -7.41 16.72
N GLU A 16 2.29 -7.94 17.63
CA GLU A 16 0.93 -8.42 17.33
C GLU A 16 -0.04 -7.26 17.04
N ALA A 17 0.13 -6.11 17.71
CA ALA A 17 -0.67 -4.91 17.49
C ALA A 17 -0.59 -4.38 16.03
N PRO A 18 0.60 -4.13 15.43
CA PRO A 18 0.70 -3.70 14.04
C PRO A 18 0.27 -4.79 13.07
N MET A 19 0.51 -6.08 13.36
CA MET A 19 0.02 -7.17 12.52
C MET A 19 -1.52 -7.25 12.48
N LYS A 20 -2.21 -6.98 13.60
CA LYS A 20 -3.67 -6.90 13.65
C LYS A 20 -4.22 -5.69 12.87
N PHE A 21 -3.52 -4.56 12.88
CA PHE A 21 -3.86 -3.37 12.09
C PHE A 21 -3.64 -3.61 10.59
N LEU A 22 -2.45 -4.11 10.23
CA LEU A 22 -2.11 -4.54 8.86
C LEU A 22 -3.16 -5.52 8.35
N ARG A 23 -3.66 -6.45 9.16
CA ARG A 23 -4.71 -7.40 8.77
C ARG A 23 -6.03 -6.74 8.33
N LYS A 24 -6.41 -5.61 8.92
CA LYS A 24 -7.61 -4.85 8.52
C LYS A 24 -7.39 -4.05 7.24
N TYR A 25 -6.19 -3.50 7.03
CA TYR A 25 -5.85 -2.65 5.89
C TYR A 25 -5.04 -3.36 4.79
N LYS A 26 -4.94 -4.71 4.82
CA LYS A 26 -4.10 -5.49 3.87
C LYS A 26 -4.39 -5.13 2.42
N ILE A 27 -5.67 -4.91 2.09
CA ILE A 27 -6.12 -4.60 0.74
C ILE A 27 -5.61 -3.22 0.32
N SER A 28 -5.79 -2.18 1.14
CA SER A 28 -5.23 -0.84 0.86
C SER A 28 -3.71 -0.87 0.75
N VAL A 29 -3.02 -1.58 1.64
CA VAL A 29 -1.55 -1.70 1.61
C VAL A 29 -1.09 -2.41 0.33
N LEU A 30 -1.79 -3.47 -0.09
CA LEU A 30 -1.47 -4.19 -1.32
C LEU A 30 -1.60 -3.27 -2.55
N PHE A 31 -2.67 -2.47 -2.62
CA PHE A 31 -2.85 -1.50 -3.71
C PHE A 31 -1.83 -0.36 -3.68
N CYS A 32 -1.42 0.12 -2.50
CA CYS A 32 -0.33 1.10 -2.39
C CYS A 32 0.99 0.51 -2.91
N ILE A 33 1.33 -0.72 -2.50
CA ILE A 33 2.56 -1.39 -2.95
C ILE A 33 2.52 -1.63 -4.46
N SER A 34 1.38 -2.05 -5.01
CA SER A 34 1.25 -2.23 -6.47
C SER A 34 1.39 -0.91 -7.23
N GLY A 35 0.87 0.20 -6.71
CA GLY A 35 1.10 1.52 -7.26
C GLY A 35 2.59 1.90 -7.28
N ILE A 36 3.29 1.73 -6.17
CA ILE A 36 4.74 1.97 -6.10
C ILE A 36 5.49 1.08 -7.11
N LEU A 37 5.07 -0.18 -7.24
CA LEU A 37 5.66 -1.11 -8.20
C LEU A 37 5.47 -0.64 -9.66
N CYS A 38 4.34 -0.01 -9.99
CA CYS A 38 4.15 0.63 -11.30
C CYS A 38 5.14 1.78 -11.54
N LEU A 39 5.44 2.61 -10.53
CA LEU A 39 6.44 3.67 -10.67
C LEU A 39 7.86 3.12 -10.83
N ILE A 40 8.17 2.02 -10.13
CA ILE A 40 9.44 1.31 -10.31
C ILE A 40 9.51 0.75 -11.74
N ALA A 41 8.46 0.07 -12.21
CA ALA A 41 8.38 -0.48 -13.55
C ALA A 41 8.50 0.59 -14.63
N TYR A 42 7.88 1.76 -14.44
CA TYR A 42 8.02 2.93 -15.31
C TYR A 42 9.48 3.35 -15.46
N ASN A 43 10.23 3.43 -14.35
CA ASN A 43 11.64 3.79 -14.37
C ASN A 43 12.53 2.69 -14.96
N THR A 44 12.22 1.40 -14.75
CA THR A 44 13.06 0.30 -15.22
C THR A 44 12.83 -0.07 -16.68
N ILE A 45 11.59 -0.05 -17.15
CA ILE A 45 11.24 -0.36 -18.55
C ILE A 45 11.53 0.85 -19.44
N GLY A 46 11.41 2.05 -18.87
CA GLY A 46 11.58 3.31 -19.58
C GLY A 46 10.32 3.73 -20.30
N SER A 47 10.18 5.04 -20.43
CA SER A 47 9.20 5.71 -21.26
C SER A 47 9.91 6.82 -22.03
N TYR A 48 9.38 7.20 -23.17
CA TYR A 48 9.88 8.35 -23.91
C TYR A 48 8.74 9.26 -24.31
N VAL A 49 9.06 10.53 -24.50
CA VAL A 49 8.14 11.52 -25.03
C VAL A 49 8.42 11.62 -26.52
N ASP A 50 7.41 11.32 -27.33
CA ASP A 50 7.48 11.48 -28.79
C ASP A 50 7.59 12.96 -29.17
N GLY A 51 8.00 13.27 -30.41
CA GLY A 51 8.15 14.63 -30.92
C GLY A 51 6.89 15.49 -30.85
N ASN A 52 5.72 14.87 -30.70
CA ASN A 52 4.43 15.52 -30.50
C ASN A 52 4.11 15.84 -29.02
N GLY A 53 5.02 15.56 -28.09
CA GLY A 53 4.81 15.75 -26.65
C GLY A 53 4.00 14.65 -25.96
N PHE A 54 3.70 13.55 -26.68
CA PHE A 54 2.98 12.41 -26.12
C PHE A 54 3.94 11.45 -25.43
N LEU A 55 3.59 11.06 -24.21
CA LEU A 55 4.30 10.03 -23.46
C LEU A 55 3.94 8.66 -24.05
N VAL A 56 4.91 8.00 -24.66
CA VAL A 56 4.77 6.65 -25.19
C VAL A 56 5.29 5.66 -24.15
N GLU A 57 4.36 4.89 -23.60
CA GLU A 57 4.62 3.85 -22.60
C GLU A 57 4.15 2.49 -23.13
N PRO A 58 4.82 1.38 -22.78
CA PRO A 58 4.39 0.05 -23.23
C PRO A 58 3.08 -0.41 -22.60
N PHE A 59 2.74 0.07 -21.40
CA PHE A 59 1.54 -0.38 -20.68
C PHE A 59 0.81 0.71 -19.87
N GLY A 60 1.13 2.00 -20.07
CA GLY A 60 0.45 3.09 -19.37
C GLY A 60 0.64 3.04 -17.84
N PHE A 61 1.88 3.05 -17.34
CA PHE A 61 2.18 2.85 -15.92
C PHE A 61 1.65 4.01 -15.05
N ILE A 62 1.65 5.23 -15.58
CA ILE A 62 1.12 6.40 -14.87
C ILE A 62 -0.41 6.29 -14.67
N PRO A 63 -1.23 6.01 -15.71
CA PRO A 63 -2.66 5.71 -15.52
C PRO A 63 -2.94 4.59 -14.49
N LEU A 64 -2.17 3.50 -14.54
CA LEU A 64 -2.32 2.37 -13.61
C LEU A 64 -1.97 2.74 -12.17
N PHE A 65 -0.92 3.53 -11.97
CA PHE A 65 -0.54 4.06 -10.66
C PHE A 65 -1.70 4.84 -10.03
N TRP A 66 -2.31 5.76 -10.78
CA TRP A 66 -3.45 6.54 -10.31
C TRP A 66 -4.65 5.65 -9.99
N LEU A 67 -4.94 4.65 -10.82
CA LEU A 67 -6.04 3.71 -10.60
C LEU A 67 -5.85 2.93 -9.29
N PHE A 68 -4.66 2.38 -9.06
CA PHE A 68 -4.35 1.66 -7.82
C PHE A 68 -4.37 2.58 -6.59
N GLN A 69 -3.87 3.81 -6.72
CA GLN A 69 -3.91 4.77 -5.61
C GLN A 69 -5.34 5.17 -5.25
N LEU A 70 -6.22 5.32 -6.24
CA LEU A 70 -7.65 5.61 -6.04
C LEU A 70 -8.33 4.42 -5.36
N LEU A 71 -8.07 3.18 -5.79
CA LEU A 71 -8.59 1.97 -5.13
C LEU A 71 -8.10 1.85 -3.68
N ALA A 72 -6.81 2.12 -3.43
CA ALA A 72 -6.26 2.12 -2.08
C ALA A 72 -6.95 3.13 -1.17
N LEU A 73 -7.20 4.34 -1.69
CA LEU A 73 -7.89 5.41 -0.99
C LEU A 73 -9.36 5.06 -0.72
N VAL A 74 -10.08 4.51 -1.70
CA VAL A 74 -11.46 4.05 -1.52
C VAL A 74 -11.53 2.94 -0.47
N ALA A 75 -10.65 1.94 -0.54
CA ALA A 75 -10.59 0.87 0.45
C ALA A 75 -10.28 1.40 1.86
N LEU A 76 -9.43 2.42 1.97
CA LEU A 76 -9.10 3.08 3.24
C LEU A 76 -10.32 3.83 3.79
N VAL A 77 -10.96 4.65 2.96
CA VAL A 77 -12.16 5.42 3.33
C VAL A 77 -13.29 4.49 3.73
N VAL A 78 -13.56 3.42 2.98
CA VAL A 78 -14.60 2.42 3.32
C VAL A 78 -14.30 1.77 4.66
N THR A 79 -13.06 1.36 4.90
CA THR A 79 -12.65 0.75 6.17
C THR A 79 -12.78 1.74 7.34
N PHE A 80 -12.40 3.00 7.11
CA PHE A 80 -12.49 4.08 8.09
C PHE A 80 -13.95 4.41 8.44
N VAL A 81 -14.82 4.55 7.43
CA VAL A 81 -16.26 4.80 7.62
C VAL A 81 -16.94 3.62 8.32
N LYS A 82 -16.62 2.37 7.94
CA LYS A 82 -17.12 1.19 8.67
C LYS A 82 -16.71 1.21 10.13
N HIS A 83 -15.48 1.61 10.44
CA HIS A 83 -15.00 1.70 11.81
C HIS A 83 -15.76 2.77 12.61
N ARG A 84 -16.14 3.88 11.97
CA ARG A 84 -16.89 4.98 12.60
C ARG A 84 -18.36 4.65 12.87
N LYS A 85 -18.96 3.68 12.16
CA LYS A 85 -20.34 3.23 12.40
C LYS A 85 -20.47 2.09 13.42
N VAL A 86 -19.35 1.47 13.80
CA VAL A 86 -19.29 0.33 14.73
C VAL A 86 -18.79 0.76 16.12
N GLN A 87 -18.34 2.01 16.26
CA GLN A 87 -18.17 2.68 17.55
C GLN A 87 -19.37 3.56 17.84
#